data_AF-A0A966ZB09-F1
#
_entry.id   AF-A0A966ZB09-F1
#
_cell.length_a   1.000
_cell.length_b   1.000
_cell.length_c   1.000
_cell.angle_alpha   90.00
_cell.angle_beta   90.00
_cell.angle_gamma   90.00
#
_symmetry.space_group_name_H-M   'P 1'
#
loop_
_entity.id
_entity.type
_entity.pdbx_description
1 polymer ?
#
loop_
_entity_poly.entity_id
_entity_poly.type
_entity_poly.pdbx_seq_one_letter_code
_entity_poly.pdbx_strand_id
1 'polypeptide(L)' 'MIRTQISLEQQEYDAAKAAAATLGISVAEYVRRAVREALPHPGEAPWMKFAGFVETGDERSSQSIDEIVYGRKD' A
#
# COMPACT_ATOMS: atom_id res chain seq x y z
N MET A 1 20.20 0.26 0.48
CA MET A 1 19.34 1.24 -0.21
C MET A 1 19.69 1.23 -1.69
N ILE A 2 18.73 1.07 -2.58
CA ILE A 2 18.94 1.17 -4.04
C ILE A 2 18.70 2.64 -4.44
N ARG A 3 19.60 3.21 -5.24
CA ARG A 3 19.44 4.59 -5.76
C ARG A 3 18.57 4.54 -7.02
N THR A 4 17.50 5.32 -7.03
CA THR A 4 16.60 5.47 -8.19
C THR A 4 16.47 6.95 -8.52
N GLN A 5 16.49 7.27 -9.82
CA GLN A 5 16.15 8.60 -10.32
C GLN A 5 14.73 8.54 -10.85
N ILE A 6 13.91 9.51 -10.46
CA ILE A 6 12.54 9.69 -10.94
C ILE A 6 12.42 11.11 -11.49
N SER A 7 11.71 11.25 -12.60
CA SER A 7 11.30 12.56 -13.12
C SER A 7 9.96 12.90 -12.50
N LEU A 8 9.79 14.17 -12.11
CA LEU A 8 8.54 14.73 -11.62
C LEU A 8 8.24 15.97 -12.43
N GLU A 9 6.97 16.27 -12.63
CA GLU A 9 6.59 17.58 -13.14
C GLU A 9 7.01 18.65 -12.13
N GLN A 10 7.35 19.83 -12.64
CA GLN A 10 7.83 20.93 -11.78
C GLN A 10 6.85 21.23 -10.64
N GLN A 11 5.55 21.22 -10.93
CA GLN A 11 4.49 21.46 -9.96
C GLN A 11 4.46 20.38 -8.86
N GLU A 12 4.67 19.11 -9.21
CA GLU A 12 4.70 18.00 -8.26
C GLU A 12 5.92 18.09 -7.35
N TYR A 13 7.08 18.45 -7.93
CA TYR A 13 8.30 18.65 -7.17
C TYR A 13 8.17 19.79 -6.16
N ASP A 14 7.60 20.92 -6.56
CA ASP A 14 7.39 22.07 -5.68
C ASP A 14 6.39 21.76 -4.56
N ALA A 15 5.31 21.02 -4.87
CA ALA A 15 4.37 20.53 -3.87
C ALA A 15 5.04 19.58 -2.86
N ALA A 16 5.85 18.63 -3.34
CA ALA A 16 6.61 17.73 -2.48
C ALA A 16 7.61 18.49 -1.59
N LYS A 17 8.25 19.53 -2.12
CA LYS A 17 9.19 20.39 -1.36
C LYS A 17 8.49 21.17 -0.26
N ALA A 18 7.32 21.74 -0.54
CA ALA A 18 6.50 22.44 0.46
C ALA A 18 6.05 21.48 1.57
N ALA A 19 5.51 20.31 1.21
CA ALA A 19 5.05 19.31 2.17
C ALA A 19 6.21 18.80 3.07
N ALA A 20 7.37 18.53 2.48
CA ALA A 20 8.56 18.12 3.23
C ALA A 20 9.03 19.20 4.20
N ALA A 21 9.00 20.49 3.79
CA ALA A 21 9.36 21.61 4.64
C ALA A 21 8.41 21.77 5.84
N THR A 22 7.09 21.63 5.63
CA THR A 22 6.10 21.65 6.73
C THR A 22 6.37 20.55 7.77
N LEU A 23 6.85 19.39 7.32
CA LEU A 23 7.17 18.25 8.18
C LEU A 23 8.59 18.30 8.76
N GLY A 24 9.42 19.28 8.36
CA GLY A 24 10.81 19.37 8.78
C GLY A 24 11.70 18.22 8.30
N ILE A 25 11.36 17.58 7.18
CA ILE A 25 12.09 16.46 6.60
C ILE A 25 12.64 16.79 5.20
N SER A 26 13.56 15.97 4.70
CA SER A 26 14.03 16.09 3.31
C SER A 26 12.98 15.63 2.31
N VAL A 27 13.02 16.15 1.08
CA VAL A 27 12.17 15.70 -0.03
C VAL A 27 12.32 14.20 -0.29
N ALA A 28 13.54 13.67 -0.19
CA ALA A 28 13.79 12.24 -0.36
C ALA A 28 13.08 11.39 0.70
N GLU A 29 13.02 11.86 1.95
CA GLU A 29 12.31 11.17 3.01
C GLU A 29 10.79 11.29 2.85
N TYR A 30 10.30 12.45 2.41
CA TYR A 30 8.89 12.63 2.05
C TYR A 30 8.44 11.62 0.98
N VAL A 31 9.20 11.53 -0.12
CA VAL A 31 8.94 10.56 -1.20
C VAL A 31 9.02 9.12 -0.69
N ARG A 32 10.00 8.81 0.18
CA ARG A 32 10.12 7.48 0.77
C ARG A 32 8.88 7.09 1.59
N ARG A 33 8.32 8.03 2.37
CA ARG A 33 7.09 7.80 3.15
C ARG A 33 5.89 7.62 2.25
N ALA A 34 5.73 8.47 1.24
CA ALA A 34 4.65 8.34 0.26
C ALA A 34 4.69 6.98 -0.46
N VAL A 35 5.87 6.53 -0.90
CA VAL A 35 6.04 5.20 -1.50
C VAL A 35 5.70 4.10 -0.50
N ARG A 36 6.13 4.22 0.76
CA ARG A 36 5.81 3.21 1.79
C ARG A 36 4.32 3.15 2.11
N GLU A 37 3.63 4.29 2.11
CA GLU A 37 2.19 4.39 2.36
C GLU A 37 1.36 3.84 1.19
N ALA A 38 1.80 4.08 -0.05
CA ALA A 38 1.16 3.56 -1.25
C ALA A 38 1.37 2.04 -1.45
N LEU A 39 2.43 1.48 -0.85
CA LEU A 39 2.72 0.05 -0.93
C LEU A 39 2.06 -0.70 0.23
N PRO A 40 1.61 -1.95 0.02
CA PRO A 40 1.10 -2.79 1.10
C PRO A 40 2.14 -2.95 2.19
N HIS A 41 1.69 -2.94 3.45
CA HIS A 41 2.58 -2.97 4.61
C HIS A 41 3.47 -4.22 4.56
N PRO A 42 4.81 -4.07 4.63
CA PRO A 42 5.71 -5.21 4.68
C PRO A 42 5.52 -5.92 6.02
N GLY A 43 4.79 -7.02 6.00
CA GLY A 43 4.41 -7.78 7.19
C GLY A 43 3.04 -8.42 7.06
N GLU A 44 2.13 -7.81 6.30
CA GLU A 44 0.89 -8.46 5.91
C GLU A 44 1.19 -9.33 4.70
N ALA A 45 1.33 -10.63 4.95
CA ALA A 45 1.32 -11.59 3.87
C ALA A 45 0.03 -11.34 3.04
N PRO A 46 0.07 -11.39 1.70
CA PRO A 46 -1.07 -10.98 0.86
C PRO A 46 -2.40 -11.69 1.15
N TRP A 47 -2.36 -12.79 1.91
CA TRP A 47 -3.52 -13.54 2.41
C TRP A 47 -4.14 -12.94 3.69
N MET A 48 -3.44 -12.09 4.45
CA MET A 48 -3.94 -11.48 5.70
C MET A 48 -5.12 -10.53 5.49
N LYS A 49 -5.30 -9.98 4.29
CA LYS A 49 -6.54 -9.27 3.91
C LYS A 49 -7.80 -10.14 4.02
N PHE A 50 -7.63 -11.48 4.09
CA PHE A 50 -8.69 -12.46 4.26
C PHE A 50 -8.68 -13.13 5.65
N ALA A 51 -7.80 -12.73 6.58
CA ALA A 51 -7.65 -13.37 7.88
C ALA A 51 -8.95 -13.36 8.71
N GLY A 52 -9.70 -12.26 8.66
CA GLY A 52 -11.01 -12.15 9.29
C GLY A 52 -12.10 -13.06 8.72
N PHE A 53 -11.86 -13.73 7.59
CA PHE A 53 -12.80 -14.68 6.97
C PHE A 53 -12.58 -16.12 7.43
N VAL A 54 -11.36 -16.46 7.84
CA VAL A 54 -10.99 -17.77 8.41
C VAL A 54 -11.24 -17.81 9.91
N GLU A 55 -11.12 -16.66 10.59
CA GLU A 55 -11.30 -16.53 12.05
C GLU A 55 -12.76 -16.49 12.51
N THR A 56 -13.75 -16.35 11.61
CA THR A 56 -15.18 -16.26 11.96
C THR A 56 -15.77 -17.56 12.52
N GLY A 57 -15.06 -18.69 12.38
CA GLY A 57 -15.54 -19.99 12.87
C GLY A 57 -16.74 -20.55 12.10
N ASP A 58 -17.07 -19.99 10.93
CA ASP A 58 -18.12 -20.51 10.07
C ASP A 58 -17.63 -21.77 9.33
N GLU A 59 -18.28 -22.91 9.60
CA GLU A 59 -17.99 -24.21 8.99
C GLU A 59 -18.14 -24.20 7.44
N ARG A 60 -18.81 -23.18 6.89
CA ARG A 60 -19.04 -23.01 5.45
C ARG A 60 -18.12 -21.97 4.81
N SER A 61 -17.21 -21.34 5.56
CA SER A 61 -16.24 -20.37 5.01
C SER A 61 -15.46 -20.91 3.81
N SER A 62 -15.21 -22.21 3.76
CA SER A 62 -14.52 -22.89 2.65
C SER A 62 -15.26 -22.82 1.31
N GLN A 63 -16.58 -22.63 1.32
CA GLN A 63 -17.43 -22.66 0.11
C GLN A 63 -17.45 -21.34 -0.66
N SER A 64 -16.98 -20.24 -0.06
CA SER A 64 -16.96 -18.91 -0.67
C SER A 64 -15.55 -18.41 -1.00
N ILE A 65 -14.51 -19.22 -0.75
CA ILE A 65 -13.12 -18.86 -1.00
C ILE A 65 -12.90 -18.47 -2.46
N ASP A 66 -13.48 -19.20 -3.41
CA ASP A 66 -13.31 -18.89 -4.83
C ASP A 66 -13.90 -17.52 -5.20
N GLU A 67 -15.07 -17.16 -4.69
CA GLU A 67 -15.68 -15.83 -4.92
C GLU A 67 -14.83 -14.71 -4.31
N ILE A 68 -14.21 -14.96 -3.15
CA ILE A 68 -13.40 -13.99 -2.41
C ILE A 68 -12.03 -13.78 -3.05
N VAL A 69 -11.41 -14.85 -3.52
CA VAL A 69 -10.06 -14.83 -4.10
C VAL A 69 -10.08 -14.43 -5.57
N TYR A 70 -11.07 -14.91 -6.33
CA TYR A 70 -11.15 -14.72 -7.79
C TYR A 70 -12.25 -13.75 -8.24
N GLY A 71 -13.13 -13.31 -7.35
CA GLY A 71 -14.32 -12.51 -7.71
C GLY A 71 -15.42 -13.37 -8.31
N ARG A 72 -16.64 -12.82 -8.45
CA ARG A 72 -17.68 -13.47 -9.26
C ARG A 72 -17.26 -13.46 -10.72
N LYS A 73 -17.23 -14.64 -11.30
CA LYS A 73 -17.06 -14.83 -12.73
C LYS A 73 -18.41 -14.54 -13.38
N ASP A 74 -18.53 -13.42 -14.10
CA ASP A 74 -19.57 -13.23 -15.12
C ASP A 74 -19.35 -14.20 -16.29
#